data_AF-A0A256H1X9-F1
#
_entry.id   AF-A0A256H1X9-F1
#
_cell.length_a   1.000
_cell.length_b   1.000
_cell.length_c   1.000
_cell.angle_alpha   90.00
_cell.angle_beta   90.00
_cell.angle_gamma   90.00
#
_symmetry.space_group_name_H-M   'P 1'
#
loop_
_entity.id
_entity.type
_entity.pdbx_description
1 polymer ?
#
loop_
_entity_poly.entity_id
_entity_poly.type
_entity_poly.pdbx_seq_one_letter_code
_entity_poly.pdbx_strand_id
1 'polypeptide(L)'
;MDEISVGKVGIFWFVRWQNRVRLLSASCPIAEGEPYGDMITYGTGHYTTWNRWRKSKVAPLERGITNAFEYEEWPRGRVSYCRNTRRFLLLCDGKIMREDLLSLIKGGFELPEDQVSVDGDPHYRSVENLA
;
A
#
# COMPACT_ATOMS: atom_id res chain seq x y z
N MET A 1 -28.57 -10.14 0.02
CA MET A 1 -27.60 -9.64 -0.98
C MET A 1 -26.41 -9.20 -0.17
N ASP A 2 -25.33 -9.97 -0.21
CA ASP A 2 -24.09 -9.54 0.43
C ASP A 2 -23.61 -8.29 -0.30
N GLU A 3 -23.57 -7.19 0.44
CA GLU A 3 -22.97 -5.95 -0.01
C GLU A 3 -21.49 -6.25 -0.23
N ILE A 4 -21.09 -6.41 -1.50
CA ILE A 4 -19.70 -6.58 -1.87
C ILE A 4 -19.01 -5.30 -1.41
N SER A 5 -18.17 -5.41 -0.38
CA SER A 5 -17.32 -4.31 0.06
C SER A 5 -16.45 -3.87 -1.12
N VAL A 6 -16.77 -2.71 -1.68
CA VAL A 6 -15.98 -2.06 -2.73
C VAL A 6 -14.61 -1.70 -2.14
N GLY A 7 -13.56 -1.82 -2.94
CA GLY A 7 -12.20 -1.42 -2.58
C GLY A 7 -11.17 -2.53 -2.72
N LYS A 8 -9.92 -2.14 -2.51
CA LYS A 8 -8.75 -2.98 -2.82
C LYS A 8 -7.89 -3.20 -1.58
N VAL A 9 -7.29 -4.39 -1.51
CA VAL A 9 -6.20 -4.70 -0.57
C VAL A 9 -4.88 -4.69 -1.33
N GLY A 10 -3.80 -4.35 -0.66
CA GLY A 10 -2.54 -4.09 -1.36
C GLY A 10 -1.44 -3.59 -0.46
N ILE A 11 -0.31 -3.32 -1.09
CA ILE A 11 0.86 -2.73 -0.49
C ILE A 11 1.26 -1.50 -1.27
N PHE A 12 1.86 -0.53 -0.59
CA PHE A 12 2.21 0.73 -1.21
C PHE A 12 3.50 1.34 -0.63
N TRP A 13 4.02 2.31 -1.38
CA TRP A 13 5.15 3.16 -1.04
C TRP A 13 4.86 4.60 -1.46
N PHE A 14 5.39 5.56 -0.71
CA PHE A 14 5.60 6.92 -1.20
C PHE A 14 7.08 7.14 -1.46
N VAL A 15 7.42 7.52 -2.69
CA VAL A 15 8.81 7.74 -3.12
C VAL A 15 8.97 9.13 -3.73
N ARG A 16 10.02 9.85 -3.37
CA ARG A 16 10.42 11.06 -4.10
C ARG A 16 11.23 10.65 -5.33
N TRP A 17 10.63 10.82 -6.50
CA TRP A 17 11.24 10.48 -7.78
C TRP A 17 11.15 11.67 -8.73
N GLN A 18 12.30 12.11 -9.24
CA GLN A 18 12.40 13.24 -10.19
C GLN A 18 11.67 14.49 -9.67
N ASN A 19 12.01 14.92 -8.45
CA ASN A 19 11.45 16.09 -7.76
C ASN A 19 9.94 16.06 -7.52
N ARG A 20 9.33 14.87 -7.49
CA ARG A 20 7.92 14.71 -7.16
C ARG A 20 7.69 13.50 -6.28
N VAL A 21 6.73 13.59 -5.37
CA VAL A 21 6.26 12.44 -4.59
C VAL A 21 5.37 11.57 -5.48
N ARG A 22 5.54 10.24 -5.39
CA ARG A 22 4.79 9.22 -6.14
C ARG A 22 4.22 8.19 -5.18
N LEU A 23 2.96 7.85 -5.36
CA LEU A 23 2.37 6.64 -4.79
C LEU A 23 2.66 5.47 -5.73
N LEU A 24 3.39 4.47 -5.25
CA LEU A 24 3.54 3.19 -5.92
C LEU A 24 2.70 2.18 -5.17
N SER A 25 1.93 1.36 -5.87
CA SER A 25 1.07 0.36 -5.22
C SER A 25 0.89 -0.89 -6.06
N ALA A 26 0.80 -2.03 -5.38
CA ALA A 26 0.31 -3.27 -5.94
C ALA A 26 -0.91 -3.71 -5.14
N SER A 27 -2.02 -3.94 -5.83
CA SER A 27 -3.32 -4.17 -5.18
C SER A 27 -4.19 -5.11 -6.00
N CYS A 28 -5.16 -5.74 -5.35
CA CYS A 28 -6.25 -6.46 -5.99
C CYS A 28 -7.58 -6.12 -5.27
N PRO A 29 -8.74 -6.31 -5.92
CA PRO A 29 -10.04 -6.26 -5.25
C PRO A 29 -10.07 -7.18 -4.02
N ILE A 30 -10.85 -6.84 -2.99
CA ILE A 30 -10.99 -7.70 -1.80
C ILE A 30 -11.36 -9.15 -2.17
N ALA A 31 -12.23 -9.34 -3.17
CA ALA A 31 -12.65 -10.66 -3.62
C ALA A 31 -11.51 -11.54 -4.17
N GLU A 32 -10.41 -10.92 -4.59
CA GLU A 32 -9.19 -11.58 -5.10
C GLU A 32 -8.05 -11.59 -4.06
N GLY A 33 -8.29 -11.04 -2.88
CA GLY A 33 -7.31 -11.01 -1.80
C GLY A 33 -7.12 -12.38 -1.15
N GLU A 34 -5.94 -12.59 -0.57
CA GLU A 34 -5.61 -13.80 0.16
C GLU A 34 -6.11 -13.72 1.61
N PRO A 35 -6.81 -14.74 2.11
CA PRO A 35 -7.16 -14.83 3.52
C PRO A 35 -5.94 -15.04 4.42
N TYR A 36 -5.88 -14.32 5.54
CA TYR A 36 -4.89 -14.48 6.60
C TYR A 36 -5.57 -14.27 7.95
N GLY A 37 -5.98 -15.37 8.59
CA GLY A 37 -6.87 -15.32 9.76
C GLY A 37 -8.18 -14.61 9.41
N ASP A 38 -8.53 -13.58 10.18
CA ASP A 38 -9.72 -12.74 9.96
C ASP A 38 -9.51 -11.64 8.91
N MET A 39 -8.29 -11.49 8.41
CA MET A 39 -7.94 -10.46 7.42
C MET A 39 -7.98 -11.03 6.00
N ILE A 40 -8.31 -10.17 5.05
CA ILE A 40 -8.00 -10.32 3.64
C ILE A 40 -6.83 -9.39 3.32
N THR A 41 -5.80 -9.92 2.66
CA THR A 41 -4.57 -9.18 2.35
C THR A 41 -4.17 -9.39 0.89
N TYR A 42 -3.27 -8.54 0.40
CA TYR A 42 -2.61 -8.78 -0.88
C TYR A 42 -1.64 -9.95 -0.80
N GLY A 43 -1.68 -10.82 -1.81
CA GLY A 43 -1.01 -12.12 -1.79
C GLY A 43 0.51 -12.12 -1.87
N THR A 44 1.13 -10.94 -1.98
CA THR A 44 2.59 -10.83 -1.94
C THR A 44 3.06 -9.76 -0.97
N GLY A 45 4.29 -9.93 -0.50
CA GLY A 45 4.97 -8.96 0.36
C GLY A 45 5.74 -7.90 -0.42
N HIS A 46 6.11 -6.83 0.29
CA HIS A 46 6.89 -5.70 -0.24
C HIS A 46 8.13 -6.13 -1.00
N TYR A 47 8.99 -6.98 -0.41
CA TYR A 47 10.20 -7.47 -1.06
C TYR A 47 9.93 -8.21 -2.39
N THR A 48 8.95 -9.11 -2.41
CA THR A 48 8.62 -9.90 -3.60
C THR A 48 8.08 -9.01 -4.72
N THR A 49 7.17 -8.09 -4.41
CA THR A 49 6.62 -7.13 -5.38
C THR A 49 7.71 -6.19 -5.92
N TRP A 50 8.55 -5.64 -5.04
CA TRP A 50 9.65 -4.77 -5.43
C TRP A 50 10.59 -5.45 -6.42
N ASN A 51 10.97 -6.70 -6.15
CA ASN A 51 11.81 -7.49 -7.05
C ASN A 51 11.14 -7.82 -8.38
N ARG A 52 9.81 -8.02 -8.40
CA ARG A 52 9.06 -8.20 -9.66
C ARG A 52 9.08 -6.93 -10.50
N TRP A 53 8.84 -5.76 -9.90
CA TRP A 53 8.94 -4.48 -10.60
C TRP A 53 10.34 -4.18 -11.12
N ARG A 54 11.38 -4.48 -10.33
CA ARG A 54 12.79 -4.32 -10.73
C ARG A 54 13.12 -5.06 -12.03
N LYS A 55 12.48 -6.22 -12.24
CA LYS A 55 12.64 -7.09 -13.42
C LYS A 55 11.59 -6.85 -14.51
N SER A 56 10.58 -6.02 -14.27
CA SER A 56 9.44 -5.84 -15.18
C SER A 56 9.80 -5.06 -16.43
N LYS A 57 9.40 -5.55 -17.61
CA LYS A 57 9.55 -4.82 -18.88
C LYS A 57 8.35 -3.93 -19.21
N VAL A 58 7.24 -4.06 -18.48
CA VAL A 58 5.95 -3.40 -18.77
C VAL A 58 5.57 -2.34 -17.74
N ALA A 59 6.40 -2.16 -16.69
CA ALA A 59 6.20 -1.19 -15.62
C ALA A 59 7.45 -0.30 -15.50
N PRO A 60 7.71 0.60 -16.47
CA PRO A 60 8.98 1.33 -16.56
C PRO A 60 9.21 2.30 -15.41
N LEU A 61 8.14 2.89 -14.85
CA LEU A 61 8.24 3.80 -13.70
C LEU A 61 8.67 3.04 -12.45
N GLU A 62 7.94 1.98 -12.12
CA GLU A 62 8.22 1.11 -10.98
C GLU A 62 9.60 0.48 -11.14
N ARG A 63 9.95 0.01 -12.34
CA ARG A 63 11.30 -0.49 -12.62
C ARG A 63 12.37 0.58 -12.40
N GLY A 64 12.16 1.81 -12.84
CA GLY A 64 13.11 2.90 -12.63
C GLY A 64 13.36 3.17 -11.14
N ILE A 65 12.27 3.27 -10.37
CA ILE A 65 12.32 3.52 -8.92
C ILE A 65 12.94 2.34 -8.16
N THR A 66 12.51 1.11 -8.45
CA THR A 66 13.02 -0.09 -7.77
C THR A 66 14.46 -0.44 -8.10
N ASN A 67 15.03 0.09 -9.20
CA ASN A 67 16.47 -0.01 -9.48
C ASN A 67 17.29 1.10 -8.80
N ALA A 68 16.66 2.20 -8.36
CA ALA A 68 17.35 3.31 -7.74
C ALA A 68 17.43 3.19 -6.21
N PHE A 69 16.53 2.42 -5.59
CA PHE A 69 16.36 2.34 -4.14
C PHE A 69 16.12 0.91 -3.66
N GLU A 70 16.30 0.71 -2.36
CA GLU A 70 15.85 -0.48 -1.66
C GLU A 70 14.42 -0.35 -1.13
N TYR A 71 13.72 -1.48 -1.03
CA TYR A 71 12.27 -1.51 -0.79
C TYR A 71 11.85 -0.99 0.60
N GLU A 72 12.79 -0.87 1.53
CA GLU A 72 12.58 -0.37 2.90
C GLU A 72 13.05 1.06 3.11
N GLU A 73 13.75 1.64 2.14
CA GLU A 73 14.33 2.99 2.27
C GLU A 73 13.25 4.06 2.38
N TRP A 74 12.14 3.87 1.66
CA TRP A 74 11.05 4.84 1.54
C TRP A 74 9.82 4.45 2.38
N PRO A 75 9.04 5.44 2.86
CA PRO A 75 7.82 5.18 3.63
C PRO A 75 6.86 4.27 2.88
N ARG A 76 6.41 3.22 3.56
CA ARG A 76 5.57 2.16 2.99
C ARG A 76 4.45 1.75 3.93
N GLY A 77 3.53 0.95 3.43
CA GLY A 77 2.45 0.39 4.22
C GLY A 77 1.67 -0.69 3.49
N ARG A 78 0.61 -1.14 4.15
CA ARG A 78 -0.31 -2.18 3.67
C ARG A 78 -1.74 -1.77 3.97
N VAL A 79 -2.62 -2.08 3.02
CA VAL A 79 -4.06 -2.05 3.20
C VAL A 79 -4.57 -3.49 3.22
N SER A 80 -5.21 -3.85 4.32
CA SER A 80 -5.88 -5.14 4.52
C SER A 80 -7.33 -4.91 4.90
N TYR A 81 -8.18 -5.92 4.77
CA TYR A 81 -9.59 -5.83 5.10
C TYR A 81 -9.95 -6.84 6.20
N CYS A 82 -10.48 -6.37 7.33
CA CYS A 82 -10.92 -7.23 8.41
C CYS A 82 -12.36 -7.69 8.15
N ARG A 83 -12.55 -9.01 8.00
CA ARG A 83 -13.86 -9.60 7.71
C ARG A 83 -14.84 -9.46 8.88
N ASN A 84 -14.32 -9.48 10.11
CA ASN A 84 -15.13 -9.41 11.33
C ASN A 84 -15.71 -8.01 11.55
N THR A 85 -14.88 -6.97 11.39
CA THR A 85 -15.33 -5.58 11.57
C THR A 85 -15.86 -4.97 10.29
N ARG A 86 -15.65 -5.59 9.13
CA ARG A 86 -15.95 -5.06 7.80
C ARG A 86 -15.31 -3.69 7.57
N ARG A 87 -14.03 -3.57 7.94
CA ARG A 87 -13.25 -2.33 7.81
C ARG A 87 -11.90 -2.62 7.20
N PHE A 88 -11.40 -1.65 6.45
CA PHE A 88 -10.01 -1.62 6.03
C PHE A 88 -9.12 -1.23 7.20
N LEU A 89 -7.98 -1.89 7.31
CA LEU A 89 -6.89 -1.54 8.19
C LEU A 89 -5.71 -1.10 7.32
N LEU A 90 -5.28 0.14 7.51
CA LEU A 90 -4.11 0.72 6.89
C LEU A 90 -2.99 0.77 7.94
N LEU A 91 -2.00 -0.11 7.78
CA LEU A 91 -0.78 -0.10 8.59
C LEU A 91 0.33 0.56 7.80
N CYS A 92 0.98 1.57 8.35
CA CYS A 92 2.00 2.32 7.61
C CYS A 92 3.11 2.93 8.47
N ASP A 93 4.15 3.42 7.79
CA ASP A 93 5.14 4.32 8.37
C ASP A 93 4.42 5.58 8.93
N GLY A 94 4.78 6.01 10.15
CA GLY A 94 4.23 7.23 10.75
C GLY A 94 4.41 8.49 9.90
N LYS A 95 5.41 8.55 9.01
CA LYS A 95 5.60 9.64 8.04
C LYS A 95 4.45 9.79 7.04
N ILE A 96 3.63 8.74 6.87
CA ILE A 96 2.47 8.67 5.96
C ILE A 96 1.18 9.11 6.65
N MET A 97 1.14 9.20 7.98
CA MET A 97 -0.05 9.57 8.76
C MET A 97 -0.37 11.08 8.68
N ARG A 98 -0.53 11.56 7.44
CA ARG A 98 -0.89 12.93 7.06
C ARG A 98 -2.08 12.87 6.10
N GLU A 99 -3.03 13.79 6.24
CA GLU A 99 -4.29 13.70 5.48
C GLU A 99 -4.10 13.75 3.96
N ASP A 100 -3.12 14.50 3.47
CA ASP A 100 -2.80 14.60 2.04
C ASP A 100 -2.34 13.26 1.46
N LEU A 101 -1.51 12.51 2.19
CA LEU A 101 -1.01 11.20 1.77
C LEU A 101 -2.05 10.10 1.97
N LEU A 102 -2.81 10.16 3.07
CA LEU A 102 -3.90 9.23 3.32
C LEU A 102 -5.00 9.36 2.25
N SER A 103 -5.30 10.58 1.80
CA SER A 103 -6.24 10.82 0.71
C SER A 103 -5.79 10.16 -0.61
N LEU A 104 -4.49 10.24 -0.94
CA LEU A 104 -3.94 9.58 -2.12
C LEU A 104 -4.05 8.05 -2.02
N ILE A 105 -3.80 7.47 -0.84
CA ILE A 105 -3.97 6.03 -0.62
C ILE A 105 -5.43 5.62 -0.75
N LYS A 106 -6.35 6.33 -0.07
CA LYS A 106 -7.79 6.05 -0.14
C LYS A 106 -8.29 6.08 -1.59
N GLY A 107 -7.88 7.09 -2.36
CA GLY A 107 -8.22 7.18 -3.79
C GLY A 107 -7.60 6.05 -4.63
N GLY A 108 -6.32 5.74 -4.44
CA GLY A 108 -5.62 4.70 -5.20
C GLY A 108 -6.13 3.28 -4.93
N PHE A 109 -6.67 3.04 -3.73
CA PHE A 109 -7.19 1.75 -3.28
C PHE A 109 -8.72 1.67 -3.28
N GLU A 110 -9.41 2.73 -3.72
CA GLU A 110 -10.87 2.82 -3.77
C GLU A 110 -11.51 2.55 -2.39
N LEU A 111 -10.93 3.14 -1.34
CA LEU A 111 -11.37 2.93 0.03
C LEU A 111 -12.55 3.86 0.39
N PRO A 112 -13.63 3.34 1.00
CA PRO A 112 -14.69 4.18 1.56
C PRO A 112 -14.18 4.93 2.81
N GLU A 113 -14.41 6.24 2.88
CA GLU A 113 -13.84 7.11 3.93
C GLU A 113 -14.22 6.66 5.36
N ASP A 114 -15.42 6.15 5.56
CA ASP A 114 -15.99 5.77 6.85
C ASP A 114 -15.60 4.36 7.32
N GLN A 115 -14.89 3.61 6.48
CA GLN A 115 -14.52 2.20 6.73
C GLN A 115 -13.02 1.97 6.82
N VAL A 116 -12.20 3.01 7.03
CA VAL A 116 -10.74 2.87 7.17
C VAL A 116 -10.29 3.19 8.59
N SER A 117 -9.58 2.25 9.20
CA SER A 117 -8.77 2.47 10.40
C SER A 117 -7.31 2.62 9.98
N VAL A 118 -6.62 3.63 10.52
CA VAL A 118 -5.20 3.90 10.23
C VAL A 118 -4.40 3.70 11.50
N ASP A 119 -3.29 2.97 11.42
CA ASP A 119 -2.37 2.77 12.52
C ASP A 119 -0.90 2.74 12.05
N GLY A 120 -0.01 3.14 12.95
CA GLY A 120 1.43 3.12 12.72
C GLY A 120 2.02 1.75 13.03
N ASP A 121 2.87 1.23 12.14
CA ASP A 121 3.56 -0.04 12.35
C ASP A 121 5.08 0.17 12.33
N PRO A 122 5.81 -0.12 13.43
CA PRO A 122 7.27 -0.06 13.47
C PRO A 122 7.96 -0.87 12.38
N HIS A 123 7.34 -1.94 11.88
CA HIS A 123 7.84 -2.73 10.76
C HIS A 123 7.97 -1.93 9.46
N TYR A 124 7.19 -0.85 9.29
CA TYR A 124 7.22 0.02 8.11
C TYR A 124 8.12 1.23 8.24
N ARG A 125 8.82 1.42 9.37
CA ARG A 125 9.69 2.58 9.58
C ARG A 125 10.81 2.62 8.53
N SER A 126 10.84 3.70 7.78
CA SER A 126 11.81 3.98 6.71
C SER A 126 12.91 4.96 7.16
N VAL A 127 13.97 5.08 6.36
CA VAL A 127 15.05 6.06 6.58
C VAL A 127 14.82 7.36 5.80
N GLU A 128 14.27 7.28 4.59
CA GLU A 128 14.03 8.43 3.72
C GLU A 128 12.82 9.27 4.15
N ASN A 129 12.81 10.54 3.74
CA ASN A 129 11.73 11.48 4.03
C ASN A 129 11.09 12.00 2.75
N LEU A 130 9.79 12.31 2.85
CA LEU A 130 9.01 12.89 1.76
C LEU A 130 9.15 14.42 1.66
N ALA A 131 9.86 15.06 2.59
CA ALA A 131 10.07 16.51 2.66
C ALA A 131 11.17 16.98 1.70
#